data_AF-A0A6A0HAB1-F1
#
_entry.id   AF-A0A6A0HAB1-F1
#
_cell.length_a   1.000
_cell.length_b   1.000
_cell.length_c   1.000
_cell.angle_alpha   90.00
_cell.angle_beta   90.00
_cell.angle_gamma   90.00
#
_symmetry.space_group_name_H-M   'P 1'
#
loop_
_entity.id
_entity.type
_entity.pdbx_description
1 polymer ?
#
loop_
_entity_poly.entity_id
_entity_poly.type
_entity_poly.pdbx_seq_one_letter_code
_entity_poly.pdbx_strand_id
1 'polypeptide(L)'
;MNFADHGLTKLNERLLLFRHVYDTPNILQMINSAAEVEQDSLVEIVMSGLVPPNDEEVIRPHFLSVHSYKTPTFCDFCGELLFGLVRQGLKCDGQKFVSYLLDNIPHAIWVYL
;
A
#
# COMPACT_ATOMS: atom_id res chain seq x y z
N MET A 1 -22.43 21.29 -8.89
CA MET A 1 -21.24 20.41 -9.04
C MET A 1 -21.75 18.99 -9.09
N ASN A 2 -21.77 18.38 -10.28
CA ASN A 2 -22.08 16.95 -10.42
C ASN A 2 -20.82 16.18 -10.03
N PHE A 3 -20.85 15.46 -8.92
CA PHE A 3 -19.88 14.41 -8.68
C PHE A 3 -20.21 13.30 -9.67
N ALA A 4 -19.26 12.96 -10.55
CA ALA A 4 -19.41 11.79 -11.40
C ALA A 4 -19.57 10.56 -10.51
N ASP A 5 -20.59 9.74 -10.78
CA ASP A 5 -20.80 8.47 -10.10
C ASP A 5 -19.64 7.53 -10.47
N HIS A 6 -18.54 7.60 -9.72
CA HIS A 6 -17.33 6.77 -9.90
C HIS A 6 -17.55 5.29 -9.49
N GLY A 7 -18.76 4.75 -9.69
CA GLY A 7 -19.06 3.35 -9.38
C GLY A 7 -19.11 3.01 -7.88
N LEU A 8 -19.12 4.03 -7.00
CA LEU A 8 -19.18 3.86 -5.54
C LEU A 8 -20.47 3.13 -5.08
N THR A 9 -21.53 3.21 -5.88
CA THR A 9 -22.83 2.56 -5.62
C THR A 9 -22.82 1.03 -5.76
N LYS A 10 -21.74 0.43 -6.29
CA LYS A 10 -21.58 -1.03 -6.42
C LYS A 10 -20.33 -1.58 -5.72
N LEU A 11 -19.77 -0.84 -4.77
CA LEU A 11 -18.53 -1.21 -4.07
C LEU A 11 -18.63 -2.57 -3.38
N ASN A 12 -19.76 -2.84 -2.72
CA ASN A 12 -19.99 -4.10 -2.00
C ASN A 12 -19.97 -5.34 -2.90
N GLU A 13 -20.24 -5.20 -4.20
CA GLU A 13 -20.25 -6.32 -5.16
C GLU A 13 -18.88 -6.52 -5.84
N ARG A 14 -17.97 -5.56 -5.70
CA ARG A 14 -16.68 -5.52 -6.40
C ARG A 14 -15.49 -5.62 -5.45
N LEU A 15 -15.70 -5.40 -4.17
CA LEU A 15 -14.66 -5.38 -3.17
C LEU A 15 -14.32 -6.81 -2.74
N LEU A 16 -13.12 -7.24 -3.09
CA LEU A 16 -12.53 -8.49 -2.66
C LEU A 16 -11.51 -8.20 -1.56
N LEU A 17 -11.46 -9.06 -0.55
CA LEU A 17 -10.52 -8.95 0.56
C LEU A 17 -9.55 -10.13 0.50
N PHE A 18 -8.26 -9.86 0.61
CA PHE A 18 -7.21 -10.87 0.68
C PHE A 18 -6.38 -10.66 1.94
N ARG A 19 -6.03 -11.74 2.64
CA ARG A 19 -5.00 -11.71 3.69
C ARG A 19 -3.66 -12.16 3.12
N HIS A 20 -2.58 -11.63 3.67
CA HIS A 20 -1.23 -12.07 3.34
C HIS A 20 -0.78 -13.20 4.28
N VAL A 21 -0.42 -14.35 3.71
CA VAL A 21 0.09 -15.52 4.43
C VAL A 21 1.46 -15.92 3.86
N TYR A 22 2.52 -15.43 4.50
CA TYR A 22 3.90 -15.56 4.02
C TYR A 22 4.49 -16.97 4.10
N ASP A 23 3.90 -17.85 4.90
CA ASP A 23 4.34 -19.24 5.05
C ASP A 23 3.78 -20.19 3.98
N THR A 24 3.00 -19.66 3.03
CA THR A 24 2.38 -20.44 1.95
C THR A 24 2.85 -19.93 0.58
N PRO A 25 2.92 -20.82 -0.44
CA PRO A 25 3.32 -20.42 -1.79
C PRO A 25 2.31 -19.48 -2.45
N ASN A 26 1.06 -19.47 -2.01
CA ASN A 26 0.07 -18.49 -2.43
C ASN A 26 -0.15 -17.47 -1.31
N ILE A 27 0.62 -16.39 -1.38
CA ILE A 27 0.68 -15.39 -0.32
C ILE A 27 -0.67 -14.67 -0.14
N LEU A 28 -1.44 -14.50 -1.21
CA LEU A 28 -2.74 -13.84 -1.17
C LEU A 28 -3.87 -14.87 -1.03
N GLN A 29 -4.51 -14.87 0.13
CA GLN A 29 -5.64 -15.76 0.41
C GLN A 29 -6.92 -14.96 0.58
N MET A 30 -7.95 -15.27 -0.22
CA MET A 30 -9.24 -14.57 -0.16
C MET A 30 -9.89 -14.80 1.21
N ILE A 31 -10.34 -13.72 1.84
CA ILE A 31 -11.04 -13.75 3.11
C ILE A 31 -12.53 -13.99 2.83
N ASN A 32 -13.05 -15.14 3.27
CA ASN A 32 -14.46 -15.49 3.07
C ASN A 32 -15.30 -15.27 4.33
N SER A 33 -14.66 -15.11 5.49
CA SER A 33 -15.28 -14.89 6.78
C SER A 33 -14.49 -13.91 7.64
N ALA A 34 -15.18 -13.10 8.44
CA ALA A 34 -14.54 -12.21 9.42
C ALA A 34 -13.74 -12.98 10.49
N ALA A 35 -14.06 -14.25 10.73
CA ALA A 35 -13.32 -15.10 11.67
C ALA A 35 -11.89 -15.43 11.21
N GLU A 36 -11.59 -15.20 9.93
CA GLU A 36 -10.28 -15.42 9.33
C GLU A 36 -9.33 -14.22 9.50
N VAL A 37 -9.80 -13.13 10.12
CA VAL A 37 -9.02 -11.93 10.39
C VAL A 37 -8.55 -11.98 11.84
N GLU A 38 -7.24 -12.10 12.03
CA GLU A 38 -6.59 -12.12 13.34
C GLU A 38 -5.91 -10.77 13.62
N GLN A 39 -5.52 -10.55 14.87
CA GLN A 39 -4.72 -9.39 15.24
C GLN A 39 -3.42 -9.37 14.42
N ASP A 40 -3.04 -8.19 13.93
CA ASP A 40 -1.88 -7.96 13.06
C ASP A 40 -1.97 -8.58 11.65
N SER A 41 -3.15 -9.04 11.23
CA SER A 41 -3.38 -9.45 9.84
C SER A 41 -3.22 -8.29 8.87
N LEU A 42 -2.39 -8.48 7.83
CA LEU A 42 -2.34 -7.57 6.69
C LEU A 42 -3.46 -7.96 5.70
N VAL A 43 -4.42 -7.05 5.50
CA VAL A 43 -5.54 -7.24 4.57
C VAL A 43 -5.41 -6.28 3.39
N GLU A 44 -5.38 -6.85 2.18
CA GLU A 44 -5.42 -6.13 0.91
C GLU A 44 -6.87 -6.06 0.41
N ILE A 45 -7.29 -4.85 0.00
CA ILE A 45 -8.61 -4.60 -0.57
C ILE A 45 -8.45 -4.44 -2.08
N VAL A 46 -9.02 -5.36 -2.85
CA VAL A 46 -8.96 -5.35 -4.31
C VAL A 46 -10.34 -5.01 -4.86
N MET A 47 -10.42 -3.99 -5.72
CA MET A 47 -11.64 -3.71 -6.48
C MET A 47 -11.63 -4.50 -7.78
N SER A 48 -12.51 -5.49 -7.91
CA SER A 48 -12.75 -6.22 -9.15
C SER A 48 -13.45 -5.28 -10.16
N GLY A 49 -12.65 -4.55 -10.92
CA GLY A 49 -13.11 -3.70 -12.01
C GLY A 49 -13.09 -4.45 -13.33
N LEU A 50 -14.22 -4.52 -14.03
CA LEU A 50 -14.18 -4.52 -15.49
C LEU A 50 -13.67 -3.14 -15.89
N VAL A 51 -12.35 -3.00 -15.90
CA VAL A 51 -11.65 -1.81 -16.37
C VAL A 51 -12.00 -1.67 -17.86
N PRO A 52 -12.63 -0.58 -18.31
CA PRO A 52 -12.74 -0.31 -19.74
C PRO A 52 -11.33 -0.37 -20.33
N PRO A 53 -11.10 -0.98 -21.50
CA PRO A 53 -9.74 -1.24 -22.04
C PRO A 53 -8.88 0.02 -22.28
N ASN A 54 -9.40 1.21 -22.00
CA ASN A 54 -8.70 2.48 -22.10
C ASN A 54 -8.26 3.09 -20.75
N ASP A 55 -8.69 2.54 -19.61
CA ASP A 55 -8.38 3.04 -18.27
C ASP A 55 -7.67 1.97 -17.42
N GLU A 56 -6.68 1.27 -17.99
CA GLU A 56 -5.73 0.54 -17.16
C GLU A 56 -4.97 1.55 -16.28
N GLU A 57 -5.47 1.80 -15.07
CA GLU A 57 -4.69 2.43 -14.01
C GLU A 57 -3.57 1.45 -13.64
N VAL A 58 -2.49 1.50 -14.41
CA VAL A 58 -1.26 0.76 -14.14
C VAL A 58 -0.75 1.24 -12.79
N ILE A 59 -0.89 0.39 -11.77
CA ILE A 59 -0.26 0.59 -10.47
C ILE A 59 1.23 0.70 -10.74
N ARG A 60 1.79 1.90 -10.57
CA ARG A 60 3.21 2.12 -10.71
C ARG A 60 3.87 1.86 -9.36
N PRO A 61 4.76 0.87 -9.26
CA PRO A 61 5.51 0.67 -8.03
C PRO A 61 6.28 1.93 -7.63
N HIS A 62 6.25 2.26 -6.34
CA HIS A 62 7.03 3.36 -5.78
C HIS A 62 8.54 3.07 -5.89
N PHE A 63 9.27 3.89 -6.64
CA PHE A 63 10.72 3.78 -6.67
C PHE A 63 11.33 4.46 -5.42
N LEU A 64 11.53 3.68 -4.36
CA LEU A 64 12.00 4.17 -3.06
C LEU A 64 13.54 4.24 -3.00
N SER A 65 14.07 5.34 -2.47
CA SER A 65 15.51 5.53 -2.26
C SER A 65 15.83 6.14 -0.90
N VAL A 66 17.00 5.81 -0.34
CA VAL A 66 17.45 6.35 0.94
C VAL A 66 17.66 7.86 0.85
N HIS A 67 17.07 8.62 1.77
CA HIS A 67 17.10 10.07 1.76
C HIS A 67 17.45 10.66 3.13
N SER A 68 18.16 11.79 3.09
CA SER A 68 18.42 12.63 4.27
C SER A 68 17.50 13.86 4.23
N TYR A 69 16.53 13.92 5.13
CA TYR A 69 15.56 15.01 5.19
C TYR A 69 16.14 16.22 5.93
N LYS A 70 16.04 17.40 5.31
CA LYS A 70 16.60 18.66 5.85
C LYS A 70 15.65 19.39 6.82
N THR A 71 14.41 18.93 6.92
CA THR A 71 13.36 19.49 7.78
C THR A 71 12.68 18.35 8.55
N PRO A 72 12.07 18.62 9.72
CA PRO A 72 11.24 17.64 10.42
C PRO A 72 10.21 17.06 9.46
N THR A 73 10.24 15.75 9.25
CA THR A 73 9.40 15.05 8.27
C THR A 73 8.78 13.85 8.96
N PHE A 74 7.48 13.65 8.77
CA PHE A 74 6.74 12.53 9.34
C PHE A 74 6.70 11.37 8.35
N CYS A 75 6.71 10.15 8.89
CA CYS A 75 6.53 8.92 8.12
C CYS A 75 5.06 8.81 7.67
N ASP A 76 4.81 8.69 6.38
CA ASP A 76 3.45 8.51 5.84
C ASP A 76 2.85 7.13 6.19
N PHE A 77 3.69 6.18 6.59
CA PHE A 77 3.25 4.84 6.98
C PHE A 77 2.81 4.75 8.45
N CYS A 78 3.65 5.20 9.39
CA CYS A 78 3.34 5.10 10.84
C CYS A 78 2.93 6.42 11.50
N GLY A 79 3.03 7.56 10.81
CA GLY A 79 2.70 8.87 11.34
C GLY A 79 3.71 9.45 12.33
N GLU A 80 4.81 8.76 12.61
CA GLU A 80 5.85 9.21 13.56
C GLU A 80 6.91 10.10 12.88
N LEU A 81 7.60 10.94 13.67
CA LEU A 81 8.60 11.89 13.17
C LEU A 81 9.94 11.22 12.87
N LEU A 82 10.45 11.33 11.64
CA LEU A 82 11.77 10.80 11.28
C LEU A 82 12.89 11.43 12.12
N PHE A 83 13.56 10.61 12.94
CA PHE A 83 14.65 11.04 13.81
C PHE A 83 16.02 10.68 13.23
N GLY A 84 17.05 11.44 13.61
CA GLY A 84 18.45 11.23 13.21
C GLY A 84 19.00 12.31 12.28
N LEU A 85 20.32 12.36 12.12
CA LEU A 85 21.01 13.42 11.37
C LEU A 85 21.06 13.17 9.86
N VAL A 86 21.15 11.91 9.44
CA VAL A 86 21.25 11.50 8.03
C VAL A 86 20.51 10.18 7.81
N ARG A 87 20.10 9.92 6.57
CA ARG A 87 19.50 8.65 6.14
C ARG A 87 18.31 8.22 7.02
N GLN A 88 17.48 9.18 7.43
CA GLN A 88 16.38 8.90 8.37
C GLN A 88 15.28 8.04 7.74
N GLY A 89 15.17 8.08 6.40
CA GLY A 89 14.04 7.47 5.72
C GLY A 89 14.26 7.15 4.25
N LEU A 90 13.24 6.53 3.66
CA LEU A 90 13.08 6.30 2.23
C LEU A 90 12.18 7.39 1.63
N LYS A 91 12.41 7.72 0.37
CA LYS A 91 11.59 8.64 -0.44
C LYS A 91 11.24 8.01 -1.77
N CYS A 92 9.97 8.11 -2.19
CA CYS A 92 9.57 7.73 -3.54
C CYS A 92 10.01 8.78 -4.57
N ASP A 93 10.57 8.35 -5.70
CA ASP A 93 10.86 9.24 -6.81
C ASP A 93 9.55 9.71 -7.47
N GLY A 94 9.47 11.01 -7.79
CA GLY A 94 8.28 11.64 -8.37
C GLY A 94 7.04 11.77 -7.45
N GLN A 95 7.09 11.29 -6.20
CA GLN A 95 5.96 11.39 -5.26
C GLN A 95 6.39 11.91 -3.88
N LYS A 96 5.40 12.18 -3.02
CA LYS A 96 5.62 12.69 -1.66
C LYS A 96 5.74 11.61 -0.59
N PHE A 97 5.70 10.33 -0.96
CA PHE A 97 5.77 9.24 0.02
C PHE A 97 7.12 9.17 0.73
N VAL A 98 7.08 9.20 2.06
CA VAL A 98 8.20 9.17 3.00
C VAL A 98 7.99 8.09 4.06
N SER A 99 8.98 7.23 4.29
CA SER A 99 8.93 6.22 5.37
C SER A 99 10.27 6.10 6.12
N TYR A 100 10.28 5.50 7.32
CA TYR A 100 11.53 5.23 8.05
C TYR A 100 12.44 4.27 7.28
N LEU A 101 13.75 4.43 7.46
CA LEU A 101 14.73 3.45 7.01
C LEU A 101 14.78 2.32 8.05
N LEU A 102 13.80 1.41 8.01
CA LEU A 102 13.91 0.18 8.79
C LEU A 102 14.77 -0.78 7.96
N ASP A 103 15.83 -1.34 8.55
CA ASP A 103 16.67 -2.38 7.92
C ASP A 103 15.90 -3.68 7.59
N ASN A 104 14.61 -3.72 7.93
CA ASN A 104 13.68 -4.85 7.79
C ASN A 104 12.30 -4.35 7.35
N ILE A 105 12.19 -3.70 6.19
CA ILE A 105 10.88 -3.48 5.53
C ILE A 105 10.62 -4.65 4.57
N PRO A 106 9.93 -5.73 5.00
CA PRO A 106 9.46 -6.77 4.08
C PRO A 106 8.47 -6.21 3.03
N HIS A 107 7.91 -5.01 3.27
CA HIS A 107 7.02 -4.29 2.36
C HIS A 107 7.71 -3.65 1.16
N ALA A 108 9.04 -3.48 1.17
CA ALA A 108 9.77 -2.97 0.00
C ALA A 108 9.79 -4.00 -1.14
N ILE A 109 9.62 -5.29 -0.82
CA ILE A 109 9.56 -6.39 -1.78
C ILE A 109 8.23 -6.38 -2.56
N TRP A 110 7.14 -5.92 -1.96
CA TRP A 110 5.82 -5.81 -2.60
C TRP A 110 5.72 -4.63 -3.58
N VAL A 111 6.75 -3.80 -3.64
CA VAL A 111 6.87 -2.70 -4.61
C VAL A 111 7.66 -3.15 -5.85
N TYR A 112 7.97 -4.44 -5.99
CA TYR A 112 8.73 -4.98 -7.13
C TYR A 112 8.04 -6.13 -7.88
N LEU A 113 6.74 -6.37 -7.67
CA LEU A 113 5.94 -7.32 -8.44
C LEU A 113 4.67 -6.67 -8.98
#